data_AF-A0A7W4B332-F1
#
_entry.id   AF-A0A7W4B332-F1
#
_cell.length_a   1.000
_cell.length_b   1.000
_cell.length_c   1.000
_cell.angle_alpha   90.00
_cell.angle_beta   90.00
_cell.angle_gamma   90.00
#
_symmetry.space_group_name_H-M   'P 1'
#
loop_
_entity.id
_entity.type
_entity.pdbx_description
1 polymer ?
#
loop_
_entity_poly.entity_id
_entity_poly.type
_entity_poly.pdbx_seq_one_letter_code
_entity_poly.pdbx_strand_id
1 'polypeptide(L)'
;MKGIIFNVLEEMIVEQAGMEVWNTLLEKHTPQNRVYVSAKNYPETELFAIATDVAALLNVPLQQVVKAFGQYLFSGLATRHTGVMTRFSGFTSLVMGIHNVIHVEVNKLYHEPALPTIS
;
A
#
# COMPACT_ATOMS: atom_id res chain seq x y z
N MET A 1 6.56 -7.27 2.04
CA MET A 1 5.34 -6.45 1.79
C MET A 1 4.30 -7.27 1.00
N LYS A 2 2.99 -7.16 1.32
CA LYS A 2 1.93 -7.91 0.62
C LYS A 2 1.65 -7.32 -0.77
N GLY A 3 1.30 -8.19 -1.74
CA GLY A 3 1.01 -7.80 -3.11
C GLY A 3 -0.12 -6.78 -3.25
N ILE A 4 -1.12 -6.81 -2.36
CA ILE A 4 -2.23 -5.83 -2.38
C ILE A 4 -1.73 -4.39 -2.25
N ILE A 5 -0.63 -4.16 -1.53
CA ILE A 5 -0.02 -2.84 -1.37
C ILE A 5 0.54 -2.34 -2.71
N PHE A 6 1.15 -3.23 -3.49
CA PHE A 6 1.64 -2.90 -4.83
C PHE A 6 0.52 -2.72 -5.85
N ASN A 7 -0.56 -3.50 -5.76
CA ASN A 7 -1.72 -3.30 -6.64
C ASN A 7 -2.33 -1.91 -6.44
N VAL A 8 -2.45 -1.46 -5.19
CA VAL A 8 -2.98 -0.12 -4.89
C VAL A 8 -1.99 0.99 -5.30
N LEU A 9 -0.69 0.73 -5.22
CA LEU A 9 0.33 1.66 -5.73
C LEU A 9 0.27 1.79 -7.26
N GLU A 10 0.12 0.67 -7.96
CA GLU A 10 -0.11 0.61 -9.41
C GLU A 10 -1.35 1.42 -9.77
N GLU A 11 -2.49 1.17 -9.12
CA GLU A 11 -3.73 1.93 -9.31
C GLU A 11 -3.48 3.45 -9.17
N MET A 12 -2.81 3.88 -8.10
CA MET A 12 -2.48 5.29 -7.88
C MET A 12 -1.57 5.87 -8.97
N ILE A 13 -0.48 5.20 -9.33
CA ILE A 13 0.48 5.71 -10.32
C ILE A 13 -0.15 5.74 -11.70
N VAL A 14 -0.90 4.71 -12.10
CA VAL A 14 -1.58 4.64 -13.38
C VAL A 14 -2.63 5.74 -13.49
N GLU A 15 -3.38 6.01 -12.43
CA GLU A 15 -4.38 7.09 -12.40
C GLU A 15 -3.75 8.48 -12.54
N GLN A 16 -2.58 8.71 -11.92
CA GLN A 16 -1.96 10.04 -11.86
C GLN A 16 -0.94 10.32 -12.98
N ALA A 17 -0.26 9.28 -13.47
CA ALA A 17 0.88 9.39 -14.37
C ALA A 17 0.84 8.42 -15.56
N GLY A 18 -0.16 7.52 -15.62
CA GLY A 18 -0.36 6.60 -16.73
C GLY A 18 0.43 5.29 -16.63
N MET A 19 0.01 4.32 -17.44
CA MET A 19 0.57 2.96 -17.45
C MET A 19 2.04 2.91 -17.88
N GLU A 20 2.47 3.80 -18.78
CA GLU A 20 3.86 3.85 -19.25
C GLU A 20 4.85 4.17 -18.11
N VAL A 21 4.46 5.10 -17.22
CA VAL A 21 5.27 5.46 -16.06
C VAL A 21 5.36 4.28 -15.10
N TRP A 22 4.24 3.60 -14.83
CA TRP A 22 4.25 2.39 -14.00
C TRP A 22 5.15 1.29 -14.58
N ASN A 23 5.05 1.00 -15.87
CA ASN A 23 5.88 -0.01 -16.54
C ASN A 23 7.37 0.34 -16.44
N THR A 24 7.73 1.61 -16.66
CA THR A 24 9.12 2.07 -16.55
C THR A 24 9.67 1.87 -15.14
N LEU A 25 8.87 2.21 -14.12
CA LEU A 25 9.25 2.01 -12.71
C LEU A 25 9.41 0.52 -12.39
N LEU A 26 8.51 -0.33 -12.90
CA LEU A 26 8.54 -1.77 -12.67
C LEU A 26 9.78 -2.41 -13.30
N GLU A 27 10.10 -2.08 -14.55
CA GLU A 27 11.29 -2.57 -15.25
C GLU A 27 12.60 -2.16 -14.56
N LYS A 28 12.65 -0.94 -14.00
CA LYS A 28 13.83 -0.41 -13.34
C LYS A 28 14.10 -1.04 -11.97
N HIS A 29 13.04 -1.31 -11.21
CA HIS A 29 13.16 -1.64 -9.78
C HIS A 29 12.84 -3.09 -9.44
N THR A 30 12.44 -3.91 -10.42
CA THR A 30 12.00 -5.29 -10.18
C THR A 30 12.54 -6.29 -11.22
N PRO A 31 12.56 -7.60 -10.91
CA PRO A 31 12.89 -8.64 -11.88
C PRO A 31 11.94 -8.61 -13.08
N GLN A 32 12.44 -9.06 -14.22
CA GLN A 32 11.67 -9.15 -15.46
C GLN A 32 10.34 -9.91 -15.26
N ASN A 33 9.28 -9.41 -15.89
CA ASN A 33 7.92 -9.96 -15.82
C ASN A 33 7.32 -9.98 -14.40
N ARG A 34 7.69 -9.02 -13.55
CA ARG A 34 7.10 -8.89 -12.22
C ARG A 34 5.58 -8.72 -12.32
N VAL A 35 4.85 -9.51 -11.54
CA VAL A 35 3.40 -9.39 -11.33
C VAL A 35 3.09 -9.53 -9.85
N TYR A 36 2.25 -8.63 -9.33
CA TYR A 36 1.84 -8.61 -7.92
C TYR A 36 0.48 -9.30 -7.73
N VAL A 37 0.52 -10.48 -7.11
CA VAL A 37 -0.65 -11.22 -6.65
C VAL A 37 -0.95 -10.81 -5.21
N SER A 38 -2.17 -10.37 -4.94
CA SER A 38 -2.50 -9.65 -3.70
C SER A 38 -2.11 -10.39 -2.41
N ALA A 39 -2.28 -11.72 -2.37
CA ALA A 39 -1.99 -12.55 -1.20
C ALA A 39 -0.49 -12.90 -1.00
N LYS A 40 0.35 -12.71 -2.04
CA LYS A 40 1.77 -13.06 -2.01
C LYS A 40 2.62 -11.99 -1.33
N ASN A 41 3.78 -12.40 -0.85
CA ASN A 41 4.80 -11.53 -0.27
C ASN A 41 5.83 -11.16 -1.34
N TYR A 42 6.27 -9.90 -1.30
CA TYR A 42 7.28 -9.32 -2.18
C TYR A 42 8.27 -8.48 -1.37
N PRO A 43 9.50 -8.28 -1.85
CA PRO A 43 10.49 -7.44 -1.18
C PRO A 43 9.98 -6.01 -1.00
N GLU A 44 10.04 -5.49 0.22
CA GLU A 44 9.65 -4.09 0.50
C GLU A 44 10.59 -3.08 -0.14
N THR A 45 11.83 -3.49 -0.44
CA THR A 45 12.81 -2.69 -1.18
C THR A 45 12.28 -2.24 -2.54
N GLU A 46 11.45 -3.06 -3.21
CA GLU A 46 10.81 -2.68 -4.48
C GLU A 46 9.83 -1.52 -4.29
N LEU A 47 9.02 -1.54 -3.23
CA LEU A 47 8.07 -0.48 -2.90
C LEU A 47 8.80 0.84 -2.63
N PHE A 48 9.85 0.79 -1.80
CA PHE A 48 10.63 1.98 -1.46
C PHE A 48 11.40 2.54 -2.66
N ALA A 49 11.94 1.68 -3.54
CA ALA A 49 12.64 2.10 -4.74
C ALA A 49 11.70 2.81 -5.72
N ILE A 50 10.51 2.24 -5.96
CA ILE A 50 9.47 2.87 -6.79
C ILE A 50 9.05 4.22 -6.20
N ALA A 51 8.74 4.28 -4.90
CA ALA A 51 8.34 5.53 -4.25
C ALA A 51 9.43 6.62 -4.28
N THR A 52 10.69 6.22 -4.15
CA THR A 52 11.85 7.13 -4.23
C THR A 52 11.99 7.72 -5.63
N ASP A 53 11.80 6.90 -6.66
CA ASP A 53 11.90 7.35 -8.05
C ASP A 53 10.73 8.25 -8.44
N VAL A 54 9.51 7.95 -7.95
CA VAL A 54 8.35 8.85 -8.08
C VAL A 54 8.63 10.20 -7.41
N ALA A 55 9.25 10.20 -6.22
CA ALA A 55 9.62 11.43 -5.53
C ALA A 55 10.62 12.27 -6.35
N ALA A 56 11.60 11.61 -6.98
CA ALA A 56 12.57 12.25 -7.86
C ALA A 56 11.91 12.82 -9.13
N LEU A 57 11.03 12.05 -9.79
CA LEU A 57 10.31 12.47 -10.99
C LEU A 57 9.43 13.70 -10.74
N LEU A 58 8.78 13.76 -9.58
CA LEU A 58 7.91 14.88 -9.19
C LEU A 58 8.67 16.04 -8.54
N ASN A 59 9.97 15.87 -8.27
CA ASN A 59 10.81 16.82 -7.54
C ASN A 59 10.21 17.21 -6.17
N VAL A 60 9.76 16.21 -5.41
CA VAL A 60 9.20 16.38 -4.06
C VAL A 60 9.92 15.49 -3.04
N PRO A 61 9.87 15.81 -1.74
CA PRO A 61 10.37 14.91 -0.71
C PRO A 61 9.63 13.56 -0.71
N LEU A 62 10.35 12.46 -0.49
CA LEU A 62 9.78 11.11 -0.38
C LEU A 62 8.62 11.04 0.63
N GLN A 63 8.69 11.80 1.73
CA GLN A 63 7.65 11.84 2.74
C GLN A 63 6.30 12.32 2.17
N GLN A 64 6.31 13.21 1.17
CA GLN A 64 5.07 13.65 0.51
C GLN A 64 4.46 12.52 -0.33
N VAL A 65 5.30 11.76 -1.06
CA VAL A 65 4.84 10.58 -1.82
C VAL A 65 4.27 9.51 -0.90
N VAL A 66 4.97 9.18 0.19
CA VAL A 66 4.50 8.19 1.18
C VAL A 66 3.19 8.63 1.83
N LYS A 67 3.05 9.92 2.16
CA LYS A 67 1.81 10.47 2.71
C LYS A 67 0.65 10.36 1.71
N ALA A 68 0.87 10.76 0.46
CA ALA A 68 -0.14 10.68 -0.60
C ALA A 68 -0.55 9.23 -0.86
N PHE A 69 0.42 8.31 -0.91
CA PHE A 69 0.16 6.88 -1.05
C PHE A 69 -0.63 6.33 0.14
N GLY A 70 -0.30 6.72 1.37
CA GLY A 70 -1.06 6.31 2.57
C GLY A 70 -2.53 6.76 2.53
N GLN A 71 -2.80 7.97 2.03
CA GLN A 71 -4.17 8.48 1.86
C GLN A 71 -4.94 7.68 0.80
N TYR A 72 -4.31 7.43 -0.35
CA TYR A 72 -4.90 6.61 -1.42
C TYR A 72 -5.14 5.17 -0.95
N LEU A 73 -4.15 4.57 -0.30
CA LEU A 73 -4.19 3.23 0.25
C LEU A 73 -5.31 3.06 1.26
N PHE A 74 -5.49 4.02 2.18
CA PHE A 74 -6.58 3.96 3.15
C PHE A 74 -7.95 3.91 2.46
N SER A 75 -8.17 4.75 1.44
CA SER A 75 -9.41 4.72 0.64
C SER A 75 -9.62 3.36 -0.05
N GLY A 76 -8.57 2.85 -0.70
CA GLY A 76 -8.61 1.55 -1.38
C GLY A 76 -8.89 0.38 -0.44
N LEU A 77 -8.32 0.39 0.77
CA LEU A 77 -8.57 -0.66 1.77
C LEU A 77 -9.95 -0.51 2.42
N ALA A 78 -10.37 0.71 2.76
CA ALA A 78 -11.65 0.96 3.42
C ALA A 78 -12.85 0.55 2.54
N THR A 79 -12.75 0.76 1.24
CA THR A 79 -13.77 0.38 0.26
C THR A 79 -13.83 -1.13 0.02
N ARG A 80 -12.68 -1.84 0.09
CA ARG A 80 -12.61 -3.31 -0.07
C ARG A 80 -12.99 -4.07 1.21
N HIS A 81 -12.89 -3.43 2.37
CA HIS A 81 -13.13 -4.04 3.69
C HIS A 81 -14.20 -3.30 4.51
N THR A 82 -15.32 -2.96 3.88
CA THR A 82 -16.43 -2.22 4.50
C THR A 82 -16.95 -2.87 5.78
N GLY A 83 -17.02 -4.20 5.84
CA GLY A 83 -17.43 -4.94 7.05
C GLY A 83 -16.52 -4.76 8.26
N VAL A 84 -15.23 -4.40 8.06
CA VAL A 84 -14.35 -4.00 9.15
C VAL A 84 -14.62 -2.55 9.53
N MET A 85 -14.81 -1.67 8.54
CA MET A 85 -15.01 -0.23 8.76
C MET A 85 -16.29 0.10 9.53
N THR A 86 -17.38 -0.66 9.33
CA THR A 86 -18.64 -0.47 10.05
C THR A 86 -18.56 -0.75 11.55
N ARG A 87 -17.45 -1.35 12.03
CA ARG A 87 -17.22 -1.64 13.46
C ARG A 87 -16.71 -0.43 14.25
N PHE A 88 -16.37 0.68 13.57
CA PHE A 88 -15.80 1.87 14.18
C PHE A 88 -16.80 3.04 14.12
N SER A 89 -16.99 3.73 15.25
CA SER A 89 -17.94 4.85 15.40
C SER A 89 -17.35 6.21 15.02
N GLY A 90 -16.06 6.26 14.68
CA GLY A 90 -15.35 7.48 14.33
C GLY A 90 -13.83 7.33 14.41
N PHE A 91 -13.11 8.42 14.11
CA PHE A 91 -11.65 8.43 14.00
C PHE A 91 -10.92 7.82 15.20
N THR A 92 -11.25 8.26 16.42
CA THR A 92 -10.59 7.76 17.65
C THR A 92 -10.79 6.25 17.80
N SER A 93 -12.00 5.73 17.59
CA SER A 93 -12.28 4.29 17.68
C SER A 93 -11.52 3.48 16.62
N LEU A 94 -11.35 4.04 15.42
CA LEU A 94 -10.61 3.41 14.33
C LEU A 94 -9.12 3.32 14.67
N VAL A 95 -8.51 4.43 15.11
CA VAL A 95 -7.08 4.47 15.45
C VAL A 95 -6.76 3.51 16.60
N MET A 96 -7.55 3.52 17.66
CA MET A 96 -7.42 2.57 18.78
C MET A 96 -7.67 1.11 18.36
N GLY A 97 -8.40 0.92 17.26
CA GLY A 97 -8.71 -0.38 16.68
C GLY A 97 -7.66 -0.93 15.71
N ILE A 98 -6.63 -0.15 15.31
CA ILE A 98 -5.68 -0.61 14.29
C ILE A 98 -4.98 -1.89 14.73
N HIS A 99 -4.32 -1.88 15.89
CA HIS A 99 -3.59 -3.04 16.37
C HIS A 99 -4.52 -4.17 16.81
N ASN A 100 -5.55 -3.84 17.60
CA ASN A 100 -6.38 -4.83 18.30
C ASN A 100 -7.51 -5.44 17.45
N VAL A 101 -7.89 -4.78 16.35
CA VAL A 101 -8.98 -5.24 15.47
C VAL A 101 -8.45 -5.41 14.04
N ILE A 102 -7.98 -4.34 13.41
CA ILE A 102 -7.64 -4.36 11.98
C ILE A 102 -6.49 -5.34 11.70
N HIS A 103 -5.37 -5.21 12.41
CA HIS A 103 -4.23 -6.12 12.25
C HIS A 103 -4.56 -7.56 12.62
N VAL A 104 -5.47 -7.79 13.56
CA VAL A 104 -5.97 -9.13 13.89
C VAL A 104 -6.78 -9.71 12.72
N GLU A 105 -7.66 -8.94 12.07
CA GLU A 105 -8.38 -9.40 10.89
C GLU A 105 -7.42 -9.66 9.71
N VAL A 106 -6.41 -8.82 9.50
CA VAL A 106 -5.38 -9.01 8.46
C VAL A 106 -4.59 -10.30 8.69
N ASN A 107 -4.22 -10.61 9.94
CA ASN A 107 -3.55 -11.86 10.31
C ASN A 107 -4.38 -13.13 10.02
N LYS A 108 -5.72 -13.03 10.03
CA LYS A 108 -6.58 -14.17 9.66
C LYS A 108 -6.58 -14.40 8.15
N LEU A 109 -6.47 -13.34 7.36
CA LEU A 109 -6.57 -13.39 5.89
C LEU A 109 -5.24 -13.76 5.23
N TYR A 110 -4.13 -13.35 5.81
CA TYR A 110 -2.82 -13.50 5.20
C TYR A 110 -1.87 -14.25 6.12
N HIS A 111 -1.13 -15.20 5.55
CA HIS A 111 -0.01 -15.83 6.23
C HIS A 111 1.14 -14.81 6.38
N GLU A 112 1.60 -14.61 7.62
CA GLU A 112 2.76 -13.76 7.97
C GLU A 112 2.76 -12.38 7.31
N PRO A 113 1.78 -11.51 7.61
CA PRO A 113 1.80 -10.13 7.14
C PRO A 113 2.83 -9.32 7.94
N ALA A 114 3.63 -8.53 7.25
CA ALA A 114 4.57 -7.60 7.88
C ALA A 114 3.80 -6.37 8.42
N LEU A 115 3.26 -6.50 9.63
CA LEU A 115 2.46 -5.47 10.30
C LEU A 115 3.28 -4.71 11.33
N PRO A 116 3.12 -3.38 11.44
CA PRO A 116 3.74 -2.64 12.53
C PRO A 116 3.02 -2.86 13.86
N THR A 117 3.76 -2.72 14.95
CA THR A 117 3.19 -2.60 16.29
C THR A 117 2.85 -1.14 16.56
N ILE A 118 1.62 -0.89 17.00
CA ILE A 118 1.14 0.43 17.41
C ILE A 118 0.72 0.29 18.87
N SER A 119 1.38 1.02 19.76
CA SER A 119 1.19 0.99 21.22
C SER A 119 0.85 2.36 21.75
#